data_AF-A0A943DEY4-F1
#
_entry.id   AF-A0A943DEY4-F1
#
_cell.length_a   1.000
_cell.length_b   1.000
_cell.length_c   1.000
_cell.angle_alpha   90.00
_cell.angle_beta   90.00
_cell.angle_gamma   90.00
#
_symmetry.space_group_name_H-M   'P 1'
#
loop_
_entity.id
_entity.type
_entity.pdbx_description
1 polymer ?
#
loop_
_entity_poly.entity_id
_entity_poly.type
_entity_poly.pdbx_seq_one_letter_code
_entity_poly.pdbx_strand_id
1 'polypeptide(L)'
;MAWELLPVNYTDATWSGLKRYTEIQNGDGTVSFQDVTVYSQKENSFFGAKEANRMNEALNTLMSMVESGTDLYTAFQNYFNTQKGLFEDTADATQAGFSAYIAKLEAEGDGIVETIKTDYRNEITAFENQQEQLFNTWFEFIKSQLGDDVAGNLQNQIDSLDVKTDGFDPRNTVFSADGQTITETYGDKKIETTFVSADKIVQKLYENELLTLTKTVTFGSDGLTISEEVK
;
A
#
# COMPACT_ATOMS: atom_id res chain seq x y z
N MET A 1 80.95 26.37 16.45
CA MET A 1 80.44 25.86 15.16
C MET A 1 78.96 26.15 15.17
N ALA A 2 78.44 26.81 14.13
CA ALA A 2 77.00 27.04 13.99
C ALA A 2 76.32 25.72 13.58
N TRP A 3 75.17 25.43 14.16
CA TRP A 3 74.35 24.27 13.89
C TRP A 3 73.70 24.39 12.51
N GLU A 4 73.63 23.27 11.80
CA GLU A 4 72.93 23.16 10.53
C GLU A 4 71.56 22.53 10.75
N LEU A 5 70.51 23.17 10.23
CA LEU A 5 69.13 22.70 10.41
C LEU A 5 68.96 21.29 9.81
N LEU A 6 68.41 20.38 10.60
CA LEU A 6 68.06 19.04 10.17
C LEU A 6 66.93 19.10 9.11
N PRO A 7 66.96 18.27 8.06
CA PRO A 7 65.87 18.20 7.07
C PRO A 7 64.52 17.84 7.68
N VAL A 8 63.42 18.40 7.19
CA VAL A 8 62.04 18.19 7.71
C VAL A 8 61.05 17.78 6.62
N ASN A 9 61.56 17.28 5.50
CA ASN A 9 60.78 16.93 4.31
C ASN A 9 60.93 15.45 3.93
N TYR A 10 61.20 14.57 4.90
CA TYR A 10 61.16 13.13 4.67
C TYR A 10 59.76 12.73 4.19
N THR A 11 59.70 11.72 3.33
CA THR A 11 58.46 11.10 2.84
C THR A 11 58.49 9.62 3.15
N ASP A 12 57.34 9.02 3.45
CA ASP A 12 57.29 7.59 3.72
C ASP A 12 57.75 6.81 2.50
N ALA A 13 58.64 5.86 2.72
CA ALA A 13 59.12 4.99 1.67
C ALA A 13 58.02 4.00 1.29
N THR A 14 57.23 4.36 0.28
CA THR A 14 56.22 3.48 -0.33
C THR A 14 56.90 2.45 -1.22
N TRP A 15 56.74 1.16 -0.91
CA TRP A 15 57.11 0.11 -1.84
C TRP A 15 56.03 -0.01 -2.92
N SER A 16 56.41 0.19 -4.18
CA SER A 16 55.57 -0.16 -5.32
C SER A 16 56.23 -1.32 -6.06
N GLY A 17 55.54 -2.45 -6.08
CA GLY A 17 55.97 -3.65 -6.77
C GLY A 17 54.76 -4.57 -6.98
N LEU A 18 54.72 -5.26 -8.11
CA LEU A 18 53.80 -6.38 -8.29
C LEU A 18 54.27 -7.51 -7.40
N LYS A 19 53.35 -8.07 -6.61
CA LYS A 19 53.61 -9.32 -5.90
C LYS A 19 54.08 -10.37 -6.91
N ARG A 20 55.19 -11.02 -6.60
CA ARG A 20 55.77 -12.02 -7.49
C ARG A 20 55.24 -13.38 -7.05
N TYR A 21 54.49 -14.02 -7.92
CA TYR A 21 54.02 -15.38 -7.72
C TYR A 21 54.74 -16.31 -8.70
N THR A 22 55.15 -17.47 -8.23
CA THR A 22 55.60 -18.58 -9.07
C THR A 22 54.39 -19.49 -9.30
N GLU A 23 54.04 -19.72 -10.57
CA GLU A 23 53.01 -20.68 -10.96
C GLU A 23 53.61 -22.09 -11.01
N ILE A 24 52.92 -23.04 -10.38
CA ILE A 24 53.27 -24.45 -10.35
C ILE A 24 52.12 -25.23 -10.98
N GLN A 25 52.40 -25.87 -12.11
CA GLN A 25 51.44 -26.74 -12.80
C GLN A 25 51.40 -28.09 -12.08
N ASN A 26 50.24 -28.44 -11.52
CA ASN A 26 50.03 -29.70 -10.84
C ASN A 26 49.72 -30.79 -11.89
N GLY A 27 50.11 -32.03 -11.60
CA GLY A 27 49.93 -33.18 -12.52
C GLY A 27 48.48 -33.57 -12.79
N ASP A 28 47.52 -33.00 -12.06
CA ASP A 28 46.08 -33.16 -12.23
C ASP A 28 45.45 -32.08 -13.16
N GLY A 29 46.28 -31.24 -13.77
CA GLY A 29 45.85 -30.18 -14.69
C GLY A 29 45.41 -28.89 -13.99
N THR A 30 45.56 -28.78 -12.67
CA THR A 30 45.33 -27.54 -11.92
C THR A 30 46.63 -26.75 -11.76
N VAL A 31 46.54 -25.46 -11.41
CA VAL A 31 47.70 -24.61 -11.10
C VAL A 31 47.67 -24.12 -9.66
N SER A 32 48.83 -24.13 -9.03
CA SER A 32 49.08 -23.52 -7.71
C SER A 32 49.94 -22.26 -7.88
N PHE A 33 49.63 -21.19 -7.16
CA PHE A 33 50.44 -19.98 -7.13
C PHE A 33 51.14 -19.83 -5.78
N GLN A 34 52.47 -19.83 -5.77
CA GLN A 34 53.28 -19.59 -4.58
C GLN A 34 53.78 -18.15 -4.56
N ASP A 35 53.46 -17.38 -3.51
CA ASP A 35 54.02 -16.04 -3.32
C ASP A 35 55.53 -16.15 -3.02
N VAL A 36 56.34 -15.50 -3.85
CA VAL A 36 57.81 -15.41 -3.72
C VAL A 36 58.27 -13.95 -3.61
N THR A 37 57.36 -13.05 -3.22
CA THR A 37 57.69 -11.64 -3.00
C THR A 37 58.70 -11.54 -1.84
N VAL A 38 59.90 -11.03 -2.13
CA VAL A 38 60.91 -10.77 -1.10
C VAL A 38 60.56 -9.45 -0.42
N TYR A 39 59.97 -9.55 0.78
CA TYR A 39 59.75 -8.39 1.64
C TYR A 39 61.08 -8.03 2.32
N SER A 40 61.70 -6.90 1.93
CA SER A 40 62.84 -6.37 2.68
C SER A 40 62.36 -5.97 4.08
N GLN A 41 62.88 -6.63 5.12
CA GLN A 41 62.51 -6.50 6.54
C GLN A 41 62.26 -5.05 6.99
N LYS A 42 61.01 -4.60 6.92
CA LYS A 42 60.55 -3.30 7.45
C LYS A 42 59.56 -3.43 8.60
N GLU A 43 59.44 -4.60 9.20
CA GLU A 43 58.38 -4.83 10.19
C GLU A 43 58.65 -4.25 11.59
N ASN A 44 59.80 -3.61 11.83
CA ASN A 44 60.09 -2.97 13.14
C ASN A 44 60.43 -1.48 13.09
N SER A 45 60.26 -0.77 11.97
CA SER A 45 60.47 0.69 11.94
C SER A 45 59.14 1.43 12.06
N PHE A 46 58.66 1.58 13.29
CA PHE A 46 57.51 2.41 13.67
C PHE A 46 57.77 3.93 13.51
N PHE A 47 58.93 4.30 12.98
CA PHE A 47 59.33 5.68 12.67
C PHE A 47 59.01 6.00 11.21
N GLY A 48 57.86 6.62 10.98
CA GLY A 48 57.48 7.17 9.68
C GLY A 48 58.13 8.54 9.43
N ALA A 49 58.00 9.01 8.20
CA ALA A 49 58.45 10.33 7.79
C ALA A 49 57.80 11.45 8.60
N LYS A 50 56.55 11.27 9.03
CA LYS A 50 55.85 12.22 9.89
C LYS A 50 56.55 12.37 11.24
N GLU A 51 56.92 11.26 11.89
CA GLU A 51 57.62 11.27 13.17
C GLU A 51 59.03 11.85 13.01
N ALA A 52 59.75 11.50 11.94
CA ALA A 52 61.09 12.02 11.64
C ALA A 52 61.08 13.53 11.40
N ASN A 53 60.14 14.03 10.59
CA ASN A 53 59.98 15.46 10.32
C ASN A 53 59.67 16.23 11.61
N ARG A 54 58.72 15.72 12.43
CA ARG A 54 58.33 16.34 13.69
C ARG A 54 59.49 16.41 14.70
N MET A 55 60.28 15.36 14.81
CA MET A 55 61.47 15.38 15.68
C MET A 55 62.52 16.38 15.20
N ASN A 56 62.77 16.44 13.89
CA ASN A 56 63.76 17.36 13.34
C ASN A 56 63.32 18.82 13.48
N GLU A 57 62.03 19.11 13.30
CA GLU A 57 61.45 20.43 13.62
C GLU A 57 61.67 20.81 15.09
N ALA A 58 61.40 19.87 16.00
CA ALA A 58 61.59 20.10 17.44
C ALA A 58 63.08 20.34 17.78
N LEU A 59 63.99 19.51 17.25
CA LEU A 59 65.43 19.64 17.45
C LEU A 59 65.98 20.95 16.87
N ASN A 60 65.54 21.33 15.66
CA ASN A 60 65.90 22.59 15.03
C ASN A 60 65.44 23.78 15.87
N THR A 61 64.23 23.72 16.41
CA THR A 61 63.69 24.75 17.29
C THR A 61 64.53 24.87 18.56
N LEU A 62 64.81 23.76 19.23
CA LEU A 62 65.65 23.73 20.43
C LEU A 62 67.04 24.31 20.16
N MET A 63 67.67 23.90 19.07
CA MET A 63 69.03 24.33 18.76
C MET A 63 69.09 25.81 18.37
N SER A 64 68.07 26.33 17.68
CA SER A 64 67.94 27.77 17.41
C SER A 64 67.83 28.61 18.70
N MET A 65 67.20 28.06 19.74
CA MET A 65 67.10 28.70 21.05
C MET A 65 68.40 28.62 21.86
N VAL A 66 69.18 27.54 21.68
CA VAL A 66 70.50 27.36 22.32
C VAL A 66 71.50 28.36 21.76
N GLU A 67 71.52 28.52 20.43
CA GLU A 67 72.46 29.41 19.75
C GLU A 67 72.20 30.90 20.00
N SER A 68 70.95 31.26 20.33
CA SER A 68 70.55 32.63 20.65
C SER A 68 70.86 33.05 22.10
N GLY A 69 71.44 32.17 22.92
CA GLY A 69 71.80 32.48 24.32
C GLY A 69 70.60 32.60 25.26
N THR A 70 69.44 32.08 24.85
CA THR A 70 68.18 32.17 25.60
C THR A 70 68.16 31.14 26.74
N ASP A 71 67.55 31.46 27.88
CA ASP A 71 67.30 30.45 28.92
C ASP A 71 66.36 29.37 28.37
N LEU A 72 66.97 28.23 28.00
CA LEU A 72 66.30 27.09 27.37
C LEU A 72 65.19 26.53 28.23
N TYR A 73 65.35 26.61 29.56
CA TYR A 73 64.32 26.14 30.47
C TYR A 73 63.05 26.99 30.34
N THR A 74 63.19 28.32 30.39
CA THR A 74 62.07 29.26 30.23
C THR A 74 61.44 29.17 28.84
N ALA A 75 62.26 29.09 27.78
CA ALA A 75 61.76 28.98 26.40
C ALA A 75 60.94 27.70 26.18
N PHE A 76 61.42 26.58 26.71
CA PHE A 76 60.74 25.29 26.63
C PHE A 76 59.44 25.24 27.43
N GLN A 77 59.43 25.81 28.64
CA GLN A 77 58.22 25.94 29.45
C GLN A 77 57.15 26.77 28.72
N ASN A 78 57.54 27.87 28.07
CA ASN A 78 56.62 28.71 27.28
C ASN A 78 56.07 27.97 26.06
N TYR A 79 56.93 27.25 25.34
CA TYR A 79 56.50 26.41 24.21
C TYR A 79 55.49 25.35 24.66
N PHE A 80 55.78 24.60 25.72
CA PHE A 80 54.86 23.58 26.23
C PHE A 80 53.54 24.14 26.72
N ASN A 81 53.55 25.27 27.45
CA ASN A 81 52.33 25.92 27.90
C ASN A 81 51.47 26.37 26.70
N THR A 82 52.11 26.88 25.64
CA THR A 82 51.42 27.26 24.41
C THR A 82 50.81 26.05 23.70
N GLN A 83 51.58 24.97 23.55
CA GLN A 83 51.09 23.74 22.92
C GLN A 83 49.96 23.09 23.71
N LYS A 84 50.04 23.14 25.05
CA LYS A 84 48.96 22.66 25.93
C LYS A 84 47.68 23.45 25.73
N GLY A 85 47.76 24.79 25.71
CA GLY A 85 46.60 25.64 25.46
C GLY A 85 45.97 25.36 24.09
N LEU A 86 46.76 25.27 23.02
CA LEU A 86 46.26 24.93 21.69
C LEU A 86 45.58 23.56 21.64
N PHE A 87 46.08 22.58 22.40
CA PHE A 87 45.47 21.26 22.50
C PHE A 87 44.13 21.33 23.23
N GLU A 88 44.05 22.04 24.36
CA GLU A 88 42.82 22.26 25.12
C GLU A 88 41.77 23.00 24.27
N ASP A 89 42.15 24.09 23.62
CA ASP A 89 41.27 24.87 22.73
C ASP A 89 40.73 24.01 21.57
N THR A 90 41.58 23.16 20.98
CA THR A 90 41.17 22.26 19.88
C THR A 90 40.20 21.19 20.39
N ALA A 91 40.45 20.63 21.58
CA ALA A 91 39.57 19.64 22.19
C ALA A 91 38.20 20.25 22.52
N ASP A 92 38.18 21.44 23.12
CA ASP A 92 36.97 22.17 23.47
C ASP A 92 36.16 22.56 22.23
N ALA A 93 36.82 23.06 21.18
CA ALA A 93 36.17 23.38 19.91
C ALA A 93 35.56 22.14 19.25
N THR A 94 36.27 21.00 19.29
CA THR A 94 35.76 19.73 18.76
C THR A 94 34.55 19.24 19.54
N GLN A 95 34.62 19.30 20.87
CA GLN A 95 33.51 18.91 21.75
C GLN A 95 32.29 19.82 21.54
N ALA A 96 32.48 21.14 21.45
CA ALA A 96 31.42 22.10 21.19
C ALA A 96 30.76 21.85 19.83
N GLY A 97 31.57 21.57 18.79
CA GLY A 97 31.06 21.22 17.47
C GLY A 97 30.24 19.93 17.47
N PHE A 98 30.70 18.90 18.18
CA PHE A 98 29.95 17.65 18.33
C PHE A 98 28.63 17.87 19.08
N SER A 99 28.64 18.59 20.20
CA SER A 99 27.42 18.92 20.95
C SER A 99 26.42 19.72 20.11
N ALA A 100 26.88 20.69 19.31
CA ALA A 100 26.03 21.45 18.41
C ALA A 100 25.41 20.58 17.31
N TYR A 101 26.18 19.63 16.76
CA TYR A 101 25.69 18.67 15.78
C TYR A 101 24.60 17.76 16.37
N ILE A 102 24.80 17.23 17.57
CA ILE A 102 23.81 16.39 18.26
C ILE A 102 22.53 17.19 18.55
N ALA A 103 22.64 18.41 19.06
CA ALA A 103 21.48 19.26 19.32
C ALA A 103 20.68 19.57 18.04
N LYS A 104 21.36 19.74 16.91
CA LYS A 104 20.71 19.91 15.61
C LYS A 104 19.97 18.64 15.17
N LEU A 105 20.59 17.47 15.32
CA LEU A 105 19.94 16.19 15.00
C LEU A 105 18.70 15.95 15.88
N GLU A 106 18.78 16.29 17.16
CA GLU A 106 17.65 16.19 18.08
C GLU A 106 16.50 17.11 17.64
N ALA A 107 16.79 18.37 17.33
CA ALA A 107 15.80 19.32 16.85
C ALA A 107 15.16 18.91 15.50
N GLU A 108 15.96 18.38 14.57
CA GLU A 108 15.46 17.85 13.29
C GLU A 108 14.58 16.61 13.52
N GLY A 109 15.02 15.69 14.39
CA GLY A 109 14.27 14.50 14.77
C GLY A 109 12.91 14.83 15.41
N ASP A 110 12.90 15.75 16.37
CA ASP A 110 11.69 16.23 17.03
C ASP A 110 10.72 16.88 16.04
N GLY A 111 11.24 17.71 15.13
CA GLY A 111 10.45 18.34 14.07
C GLY A 111 9.80 17.32 13.12
N ILE A 112 10.54 16.29 12.73
CA ILE A 112 10.03 15.19 11.89
C ILE A 112 8.94 14.42 12.63
N VAL A 113 9.16 14.07 13.90
CA VAL A 113 8.18 13.33 14.71
C VAL A 113 6.89 14.13 14.87
N GLU A 114 6.97 15.43 15.13
CA GLU A 114 5.79 16.26 15.29
C GLU A 114 5.01 16.43 13.99
N THR A 115 5.72 16.55 12.87
CA THR A 115 5.11 16.58 11.53
C THR A 115 4.35 15.29 11.25
N ILE A 116 4.98 14.12 11.44
CA ILE A 116 4.35 12.81 11.23
C ILE A 116 3.09 12.67 12.10
N LYS A 117 3.15 13.03 13.38
CA LYS A 117 1.99 12.95 14.28
C LYS A 117 0.84 13.85 13.81
N THR A 118 1.16 15.04 13.34
CA THR A 118 0.17 16.03 12.89
C THR A 118 -0.47 15.61 11.58
N ASP A 119 0.34 15.20 10.60
CA ASP A 119 -0.13 14.74 9.30
C ASP A 119 -1.02 13.49 9.45
N TYR A 120 -0.58 12.51 10.23
CA TYR A 120 -1.36 11.30 10.47
C TYR A 120 -2.72 11.61 11.14
N ARG A 121 -2.76 12.51 12.12
CA ARG A 121 -4.03 12.95 12.73
C ARG A 121 -4.94 13.62 11.71
N ASN A 122 -4.39 14.51 10.88
CA ASN A 122 -5.16 15.19 9.84
C ASN A 122 -5.73 14.20 8.81
N GLU A 123 -4.93 13.24 8.36
CA GLU A 123 -5.33 12.19 7.43
C GLU A 123 -6.44 11.31 8.01
N ILE A 124 -6.30 10.86 9.26
CA ILE A 124 -7.33 10.07 9.96
C ILE A 124 -8.63 10.86 10.06
N THR A 125 -8.57 12.11 10.54
CA THR A 125 -9.77 12.95 10.67
C THR A 125 -10.44 13.21 9.32
N ALA A 126 -9.65 13.47 8.26
CA ALA A 126 -10.19 13.64 6.92
C ALA A 126 -10.88 12.36 6.41
N PHE A 127 -10.25 11.20 6.63
CA PHE A 127 -10.81 9.91 6.27
C PHE A 127 -12.12 9.62 7.03
N GLU A 128 -12.14 9.81 8.36
CA GLU A 128 -13.33 9.59 9.19
C GLU A 128 -14.49 10.47 8.73
N ASN A 129 -14.25 11.77 8.51
CA ASN A 129 -15.26 12.69 8.00
C ASN A 129 -15.80 12.25 6.63
N GLN A 130 -14.92 11.79 5.73
CA GLN A 130 -15.33 11.29 4.42
C GLN A 130 -16.18 10.02 4.53
N GLN A 131 -15.77 9.06 5.36
CA GLN A 131 -16.53 7.83 5.59
C GLN A 131 -17.90 8.12 6.21
N GLU A 132 -17.97 9.04 7.17
CA GLU A 132 -19.25 9.46 7.77
C GLU A 132 -20.19 10.06 6.72
N GLN A 133 -19.68 10.95 5.86
CA GLN A 133 -20.49 11.53 4.77
C GLN A 133 -20.98 10.48 3.78
N LEU A 134 -20.12 9.55 3.38
CA LEU A 134 -20.48 8.46 2.48
C LEU A 134 -21.53 7.55 3.14
N PHE A 135 -21.33 7.20 4.40
CA PHE A 135 -22.25 6.39 5.17
C PHE A 135 -23.62 7.07 5.31
N ASN A 136 -23.66 8.34 5.72
CA ASN A 136 -24.92 9.08 5.88
C ASN A 136 -25.66 9.22 4.54
N THR A 137 -24.94 9.46 3.44
CA THR A 137 -25.52 9.53 2.09
C THR A 137 -26.12 8.18 1.68
N TRP A 138 -25.36 7.09 1.86
CA TRP A 138 -25.84 5.74 1.57
C TRP A 138 -27.03 5.37 2.46
N PHE A 139 -26.98 5.70 3.75
CA PHE A 139 -28.02 5.39 4.71
C PHE A 139 -29.32 6.12 4.38
N GLU A 140 -29.28 7.41 4.07
CA GLU A 140 -30.47 8.15 3.65
C GLU A 140 -31.01 7.66 2.30
N PHE A 141 -30.15 7.24 1.37
CA PHE A 141 -30.58 6.61 0.12
C PHE A 141 -31.36 5.31 0.40
N ILE A 142 -30.82 4.40 1.21
CA ILE A 142 -31.49 3.15 1.56
C ILE A 142 -32.79 3.41 2.32
N LYS A 143 -32.77 4.35 3.27
CA LYS A 143 -33.95 4.76 4.03
C LYS A 143 -35.02 5.34 3.12
N SER A 144 -34.68 6.13 2.12
CA SER A 144 -35.66 6.63 1.14
C SER A 144 -36.25 5.50 0.28
N GLN A 145 -35.43 4.54 -0.17
CA GLN A 145 -35.91 3.36 -0.92
C GLN A 145 -36.87 2.50 -0.09
N LEU A 146 -36.65 2.41 1.22
CA LEU A 146 -37.42 1.55 2.13
C LEU A 146 -38.49 2.27 2.96
N GLY A 147 -38.49 3.60 2.96
CA GLY A 147 -39.22 4.39 3.96
C GLY A 147 -40.61 4.82 3.53
N ASP A 148 -40.79 5.12 2.24
CA ASP A 148 -41.99 5.85 1.83
C ASP A 148 -43.15 4.95 1.36
N ASP A 149 -42.88 3.84 0.64
CA ASP A 149 -43.92 2.83 0.36
C ASP A 149 -43.36 1.51 -0.20
N VAL A 150 -42.70 0.70 0.64
CA VAL A 150 -42.18 -0.62 0.21
C VAL A 150 -43.30 -1.55 -0.24
N ALA A 151 -44.44 -1.50 0.45
CA ALA A 151 -45.60 -2.32 0.13
C ALA A 151 -46.25 -1.89 -1.19
N GLY A 152 -46.42 -0.59 -1.42
CA GLY A 152 -47.01 -0.08 -2.65
C GLY A 152 -46.11 -0.20 -3.86
N ASN A 153 -44.79 -0.04 -3.71
CA ASN A 153 -43.86 -0.33 -4.80
C ASN A 153 -43.85 -1.82 -5.17
N LEU A 154 -43.93 -2.71 -4.19
CA LEU A 154 -44.06 -4.15 -4.43
C LEU A 154 -45.43 -4.48 -5.05
N GLN A 155 -46.51 -3.84 -4.59
CA GLN A 155 -47.85 -4.00 -5.15
C GLN A 155 -47.89 -3.56 -6.62
N ASN A 156 -47.28 -2.42 -6.95
CA ASN A 156 -47.19 -1.93 -8.34
C ASN A 156 -46.46 -2.93 -9.25
N GLN A 157 -45.42 -3.62 -8.75
CA GLN A 157 -44.72 -4.65 -9.49
C GLN A 157 -45.56 -5.92 -9.68
N ILE A 158 -46.30 -6.33 -8.63
CA ILE A 158 -47.23 -7.46 -8.69
C ILE A 158 -48.34 -7.18 -9.70
N ASP A 159 -48.99 -6.02 -9.63
CA ASP A 159 -50.06 -5.61 -10.54
C ASP A 159 -49.57 -5.58 -11.99
N SER A 160 -48.36 -5.07 -12.25
CA SER A 160 -47.79 -5.07 -13.59
C SER A 160 -47.46 -6.46 -14.13
N LEU A 161 -47.15 -7.43 -13.26
CA LEU A 161 -46.93 -8.81 -13.66
C LEU A 161 -48.26 -9.51 -13.93
N ASP A 162 -49.25 -9.31 -13.08
CA ASP A 162 -50.59 -9.89 -13.21
C ASP A 162 -51.26 -9.48 -14.53
N VAL A 163 -51.20 -8.19 -14.89
CA VAL A 163 -51.71 -7.68 -16.19
C VAL A 163 -51.02 -8.34 -17.40
N LYS A 164 -49.75 -8.72 -17.30
CA LYS A 164 -49.04 -9.38 -18.42
C LYS A 164 -49.43 -10.84 -18.59
N THR A 165 -49.88 -11.49 -17.53
CA THR A 165 -50.27 -12.90 -17.53
C THR A 165 -51.77 -13.11 -17.61
N ASP A 166 -52.57 -12.08 -17.34
CA ASP A 166 -54.03 -12.15 -17.37
C ASP A 166 -54.56 -12.69 -18.72
N GLY A 167 -55.25 -13.83 -18.67
CA GLY A 167 -55.82 -14.52 -19.83
C GLY A 167 -54.85 -15.38 -20.67
N PHE A 168 -53.54 -15.40 -20.35
CA PHE A 168 -52.52 -16.15 -21.12
C PHE A 168 -51.88 -17.31 -20.34
N ASP A 169 -52.52 -17.76 -19.26
CA ASP A 169 -52.06 -18.93 -18.52
C ASP A 169 -52.01 -20.19 -19.40
N PRO A 170 -50.98 -21.04 -19.27
CA PRO A 170 -50.94 -22.33 -19.94
C PRO A 170 -52.16 -23.18 -19.55
N ARG A 171 -52.93 -23.61 -20.55
CA ARG A 171 -54.12 -24.45 -20.37
C ARG A 171 -53.96 -25.79 -21.09
N ASN A 172 -54.39 -26.85 -20.42
CA ASN A 172 -54.64 -28.12 -21.09
C ASN A 172 -56.10 -28.15 -21.55
N THR A 173 -56.33 -28.35 -22.85
CA THR A 173 -57.67 -28.33 -23.45
C THR A 173 -58.06 -29.72 -23.96
N VAL A 174 -59.21 -30.21 -23.52
CA VAL A 174 -59.75 -31.51 -23.92
C VAL A 174 -61.15 -31.33 -24.50
N PHE A 175 -61.40 -31.92 -25.66
CA PHE A 175 -62.71 -31.99 -26.28
C PHE A 175 -63.41 -33.28 -25.88
N SER A 176 -64.71 -33.20 -25.57
CA SER A 176 -65.53 -34.40 -25.41
C SER A 176 -65.68 -35.14 -26.75
N ALA A 177 -65.84 -36.46 -26.70
CA ALA A 177 -65.97 -37.28 -27.91
C ALA A 177 -67.19 -36.94 -28.78
N ASP A 178 -68.23 -36.37 -28.17
CA ASP A 178 -69.45 -35.89 -28.84
C ASP A 178 -69.33 -34.45 -29.37
N GLY A 179 -68.22 -33.75 -29.09
CA GLY A 179 -67.97 -32.38 -29.51
C GLY A 179 -68.81 -31.32 -28.80
N GLN A 180 -69.61 -31.68 -27.79
CA GLN A 180 -70.52 -30.75 -27.10
C GLN A 180 -69.88 -30.01 -25.91
N THR A 181 -68.74 -30.47 -25.41
CA THR A 181 -68.07 -29.91 -24.24
C THR A 181 -66.56 -29.75 -24.48
N ILE A 182 -66.01 -28.63 -24.01
CA ILE A 182 -64.58 -28.37 -23.93
C ILE A 182 -64.23 -28.21 -22.45
N THR A 183 -63.17 -28.89 -22.01
CA THR A 183 -62.63 -28.75 -20.65
C THR A 183 -61.23 -28.17 -20.73
N GLU A 184 -61.03 -27.00 -20.14
CA GLU A 184 -59.73 -26.36 -19.97
C GLU A 184 -59.29 -26.47 -18.51
N THR A 185 -58.08 -26.95 -18.23
CA THR A 185 -57.52 -27.01 -16.87
C THR A 185 -56.24 -26.19 -16.74
N TYR A 186 -56.12 -25.43 -15.66
CA TYR A 186 -54.96 -24.59 -15.32
C TYR A 186 -54.81 -24.46 -13.80
N GLY A 187 -53.68 -24.93 -13.26
CA GLY A 187 -53.50 -25.07 -11.81
C GLY A 187 -54.64 -25.90 -11.18
N ASP A 188 -55.24 -25.38 -10.12
CA ASP A 188 -56.38 -25.99 -9.42
C ASP A 188 -57.75 -25.58 -10.01
N LYS A 189 -57.74 -24.89 -11.16
CA LYS A 189 -58.95 -24.39 -11.83
C LYS A 189 -59.28 -25.21 -13.07
N LYS A 190 -60.58 -25.32 -13.35
CA LYS A 190 -61.14 -26.00 -14.52
C LYS A 190 -62.29 -25.17 -15.09
N ILE A 191 -62.28 -24.92 -16.40
CA ILE A 191 -63.41 -24.32 -17.12
C ILE A 191 -64.05 -25.41 -17.98
N GLU A 192 -65.33 -25.67 -17.76
CA GLU A 192 -66.15 -26.52 -18.62
C GLU A 192 -67.04 -25.63 -19.49
N THR A 193 -66.78 -25.63 -20.79
CA THR A 193 -67.58 -24.93 -21.80
C THR A 193 -68.52 -25.93 -22.48
N THR A 194 -69.82 -25.73 -22.34
CA THR A 194 -70.86 -26.56 -22.96
C THR A 194 -71.60 -25.76 -24.03
N PHE A 195 -71.68 -26.33 -25.25
CA PHE A 195 -72.49 -25.79 -26.34
C PHE A 195 -73.94 -26.25 -26.15
N VAL A 196 -74.78 -25.39 -25.60
CA VAL A 196 -76.17 -25.75 -25.21
C VAL A 196 -77.12 -25.69 -26.40
N SER A 197 -76.96 -24.68 -27.25
CA SER A 197 -77.73 -24.49 -28.48
C SER A 197 -76.94 -23.61 -29.46
N ALA A 198 -77.48 -23.40 -30.67
CA ALA A 198 -76.83 -22.58 -31.70
C ALA A 198 -76.59 -21.12 -31.26
N ASP A 199 -77.37 -20.63 -30.29
CA ASP A 199 -77.34 -19.27 -29.76
C ASP A 199 -76.85 -19.19 -28.31
N LYS A 200 -76.42 -20.30 -27.70
CA LYS A 200 -76.09 -20.33 -26.27
C LYS A 200 -74.93 -21.24 -25.92
N ILE A 201 -73.96 -20.67 -25.20
CA ILE A 201 -72.85 -21.38 -24.57
C ILE A 201 -72.91 -21.14 -23.06
N VAL A 202 -72.62 -22.17 -22.28
CA VAL A 202 -72.47 -22.07 -20.82
C VAL A 202 -71.06 -22.46 -20.45
N GLN A 203 -70.35 -21.59 -19.75
CA GLN A 203 -69.05 -21.85 -19.17
C GLN A 203 -69.18 -21.95 -17.66
N LYS A 204 -68.60 -22.99 -17.07
CA LYS A 204 -68.56 -23.19 -15.63
C LYS A 204 -67.12 -23.18 -15.16
N LEU A 205 -66.78 -22.26 -14.27
CA LEU A 205 -65.50 -22.23 -13.58
C LEU A 205 -65.61 -23.09 -12.32
N TYR A 206 -64.65 -23.99 -12.16
CA TYR A 206 -64.43 -24.77 -10.96
C TYR A 206 -63.09 -24.39 -10.36
N GLU A 207 -63.03 -24.26 -9.03
CA GLU A 207 -61.79 -24.17 -8.27
C GLU A 207 -61.78 -25.33 -7.27
N ASN A 208 -60.74 -26.18 -7.28
CA ASN A 208 -60.69 -27.40 -6.45
C ASN A 208 -61.93 -28.30 -6.63
N GLU A 209 -62.38 -28.49 -7.88
CA GLU A 209 -63.60 -29.24 -8.25
C GLU A 209 -64.92 -28.67 -7.72
N LEU A 210 -64.92 -27.51 -7.06
CA LEU A 210 -66.12 -26.79 -6.62
C LEU A 210 -66.51 -25.76 -7.67
N LEU A 211 -67.76 -25.81 -8.14
CA LEU A 211 -68.32 -24.80 -9.04
C LEU A 211 -68.32 -23.45 -8.34
N THR A 212 -67.58 -22.49 -8.89
CA THR A 212 -67.46 -21.13 -8.35
C THR A 212 -68.27 -20.12 -9.14
N LEU A 213 -68.21 -20.17 -10.47
CA LEU A 213 -68.93 -19.24 -11.34
C LEU A 213 -69.56 -19.96 -12.53
N THR A 214 -70.70 -19.46 -12.96
CA THR A 214 -71.34 -19.85 -14.23
C THR A 214 -71.51 -18.62 -15.11
N LYS A 215 -70.86 -18.64 -16.28
CA LYS A 215 -71.02 -17.64 -17.33
C LYS A 215 -71.92 -18.18 -18.43
N THR A 216 -73.00 -17.48 -18.72
CA THR A 216 -73.86 -17.76 -19.87
C THR A 216 -73.53 -16.76 -20.97
N VAL A 217 -73.15 -17.26 -22.14
CA VAL A 217 -72.91 -16.48 -23.34
C VAL A 217 -74.08 -16.70 -24.29
N THR A 218 -74.79 -15.62 -24.61
CA THR A 218 -75.93 -15.64 -25.54
C THR A 218 -75.60 -14.82 -26.77
N PHE A 219 -75.78 -15.41 -27.94
CA PHE A 219 -75.60 -14.74 -29.21
C PHE A 219 -76.92 -14.08 -29.61
N GLY A 220 -76.87 -12.80 -29.93
CA GLY A 220 -78.02 -12.05 -30.41
C GLY A 220 -78.53 -12.61 -31.74
N SER A 221 -79.84 -12.51 -31.96
CA SER A 221 -80.45 -12.93 -33.23
C SER A 221 -80.00 -12.09 -34.42
N ASP A 222 -79.37 -10.94 -34.18
CA ASP A 222 -78.74 -10.10 -35.19
C ASP A 222 -77.41 -10.67 -35.70
N GLY A 223 -76.84 -11.67 -35.02
CA GLY A 223 -75.54 -12.25 -35.33
C GLY A 223 -74.35 -11.32 -35.09
N LEU A 224 -74.57 -10.16 -34.47
CA LEU A 224 -73.57 -9.12 -34.24
C LEU A 224 -73.29 -8.88 -32.76
N THR A 225 -74.25 -9.22 -31.89
CA THR A 225 -74.14 -8.96 -30.46
C THR A 225 -73.92 -10.24 -29.68
N ILE A 226 -73.07 -10.15 -28.66
CA ILE A 226 -72.84 -11.21 -27.67
C ILE A 226 -73.09 -10.59 -26.30
N SER A 227 -74.00 -11.20 -25.54
CA SER A 227 -74.22 -10.83 -24.14
C SER A 227 -73.68 -11.92 -23.23
N GLU A 228 -72.95 -11.51 -22.21
CA GLU A 228 -72.36 -12.42 -21.23
C GLU A 228 -72.92 -12.11 -19.84
N GLU A 229 -73.51 -13.09 -19.19
CA GLU A 229 -74.00 -13.00 -17.82
C GLU A 229 -73.21 -13.94 -16.92
N VAL A 230 -72.57 -13.41 -15.87
CA VAL A 230 -71.80 -14.19 -14.89
C VAL A 230 -72.59 -14.25 -13.58
N LYS A 231 -72.75 -15.45 -13.01
CA LYS A 231 -73.42 -15.73 -11.75
C LYS A 231 -72.59 -16.62 -10.84
#